data_AF-S4YQ17-F1
#
_entry.id   AF-S4YQ17-F1
#
_cell.length_a   1.000
_cell.length_b   1.000
_cell.length_c   1.000
_cell.angle_alpha   90.00
_cell.angle_beta   90.00
_cell.angle_gamma   90.00
#
_symmetry.space_group_name_H-M   'P 1'
#
loop_
_entity.id
_entity.type
_entity.pdbx_description
1 polymer ?
#
loop_
_entity_poly.entity_id
_entity_poly.type
_entity_poly.pdbx_seq_one_letter_code
_entity_poly.pdbx_strand_id
1 'polypeptide(L)'
;MRLHGKDKFADTLGADFRLIGLAAAIQRIKNNDRSQRGTIDFYMERVIYAALRFDGNEAKKIEWLDTIFSVIDEHYGYVFEFEKAIATTVALMPESFLNCIFECTEEQQQRRQFFIRRGGLRRSPLADVSTSALIAWCRARNDPSVWAAIAAGVTLWSKNGEQNVLTLHEAAIELLEASPEPLAVLESFAERITPSSWTGSLANIMQARARAISTLRKHERPNIAEAAKVVCEKMIQWVERQKEREQREDSEREQRFE
;
A
#
# COMPACT_ATOMS: atom_id res chain seq x y z
N MET A 1 -8.54 22.47 10.32
CA MET A 1 -8.65 23.94 10.19
C MET A 1 -8.93 24.31 8.74
N ARG A 2 -10.02 25.01 8.43
CA ARG A 2 -10.15 25.79 7.18
C ARG A 2 -10.84 27.10 7.55
N LEU A 3 -10.46 28.19 6.91
CA LEU A 3 -11.31 29.37 6.87
C LEU A 3 -12.30 29.16 5.73
N HIS A 4 -13.59 29.09 6.05
CA HIS A 4 -14.64 28.99 5.02
C HIS A 4 -14.60 30.25 4.13
N GLY A 5 -14.66 30.05 2.82
CA GLY A 5 -14.70 31.14 1.83
C GLY A 5 -13.34 31.74 1.43
N LYS A 6 -12.21 31.19 1.88
CA LYS A 6 -10.87 31.61 1.42
C LYS A 6 -10.27 30.65 0.42
N ASP A 7 -9.41 31.19 -0.46
CA ASP A 7 -8.67 30.41 -1.46
C ASP A 7 -7.82 29.33 -0.78
N LYS A 8 -7.88 28.10 -1.31
CA LYS A 8 -7.14 26.93 -0.82
C LYS A 8 -5.62 27.07 -1.05
N PHE A 9 -5.20 27.95 -1.95
CA PHE A 9 -3.80 28.17 -2.29
C PHE A 9 -3.14 29.28 -1.45
N ALA A 10 -3.93 30.10 -0.75
CA ALA A 10 -3.40 31.14 0.13
C ALA A 10 -3.11 30.59 1.53
N ASP A 11 -1.89 30.80 2.04
CA ASP A 11 -1.55 30.54 3.44
C ASP A 11 -2.26 31.56 4.34
N THR A 12 -3.38 31.15 4.90
CA THR A 12 -4.25 32.01 5.70
C THR A 12 -4.19 31.71 7.20
N LEU A 13 -3.41 30.70 7.60
CA LEU A 13 -3.27 30.24 8.98
C LEU A 13 -1.95 30.69 9.60
N GLY A 14 -0.88 30.81 8.80
CA GLY A 14 0.46 31.13 9.31
C GLY A 14 1.17 29.93 9.96
N ALA A 15 2.48 30.05 10.13
CA ALA A 15 3.35 28.95 10.57
C ALA A 15 3.04 28.45 11.98
N ASP A 16 2.71 29.34 12.93
CA ASP A 16 2.44 28.98 14.33
C ASP A 16 1.20 28.10 14.46
N PHE A 17 0.12 28.42 13.73
CA PHE A 17 -1.10 27.60 13.74
C PHE A 17 -0.87 26.22 13.11
N ARG A 18 -0.04 26.14 12.06
CA ARG A 18 0.37 24.84 11.48
C ARG A 18 1.20 24.03 12.47
N LEU A 19 2.09 24.67 13.21
CA LEU A 19 2.90 24.02 14.24
C LEU A 19 2.03 23.40 15.34
N ILE A 20 1.06 24.16 15.84
CA ILE A 20 0.07 23.67 16.81
C ILE A 20 -0.74 22.51 16.23
N GLY A 21 -1.15 22.61 14.96
CA GLY A 21 -1.86 21.56 14.25
C GLY A 21 -1.08 20.24 14.18
N LEU A 22 0.21 20.31 13.82
CA LEU A 22 1.08 19.13 13.80
C LEU A 22 1.29 18.55 15.21
N ALA A 23 1.53 19.40 16.21
CA ALA A 23 1.70 18.94 17.59
C ALA A 23 0.44 18.21 18.11
N ALA A 24 -0.75 18.74 17.82
CA ALA A 24 -2.01 18.09 18.16
C ALA A 24 -2.20 16.75 17.42
N ALA A 25 -1.82 16.68 16.14
CA ALA A 25 -1.87 15.45 15.36
C ALA A 25 -0.94 14.37 15.94
N ILE A 26 0.29 14.73 16.30
CA ILE A 26 1.28 13.84 16.95
C ILE A 26 0.72 13.29 18.27
N GLN A 27 0.14 14.14 19.12
CA GLN A 27 -0.47 13.67 20.36
C GLN A 27 -1.64 12.72 20.10
N ARG A 28 -2.48 13.02 19.10
CA ARG A 28 -3.68 12.24 18.83
C ARG A 28 -3.39 10.85 18.29
N ILE A 29 -2.38 10.70 17.42
CA ILE A 29 -2.00 9.40 16.87
C ILE A 29 -1.33 8.50 17.92
N LYS A 30 -0.59 9.08 18.87
CA LYS A 30 0.00 8.34 20.00
C LYS A 30 -1.06 7.86 20.99
N ASN A 31 -2.01 8.73 21.35
CA ASN A 31 -3.04 8.46 22.35
C ASN A 31 -4.25 7.75 21.74
N ASN A 32 -4.03 6.69 20.96
CA ASN A 32 -5.09 6.09 20.18
C ASN A 32 -6.06 5.24 21.02
N ASP A 33 -6.90 5.89 21.81
CA ASP A 33 -8.02 5.25 22.50
C ASP A 33 -9.09 4.85 21.48
N ARG A 34 -9.39 3.54 21.45
CA ARG A 34 -10.24 2.83 20.47
C ARG A 34 -11.71 3.31 20.38
N SER A 35 -12.10 4.34 21.12
CA SER A 35 -13.51 4.71 21.37
C SER A 35 -14.08 5.82 20.48
N GLN A 36 -13.29 6.51 19.66
CA GLN A 36 -13.77 7.64 18.83
C GLN A 36 -13.44 7.47 17.34
N ARG A 37 -14.21 6.64 16.64
CA ARG A 37 -13.95 6.25 15.24
C ARG A 37 -14.65 7.14 14.20
N GLY A 38 -13.90 7.56 13.19
CA GLY A 38 -14.39 8.10 11.91
C GLY A 38 -14.28 9.62 11.76
N THR A 39 -14.92 10.39 12.64
CA THR A 39 -15.00 11.86 12.49
C THR A 39 -13.63 12.54 12.70
N ILE A 40 -12.80 11.97 13.57
CA ILE A 40 -11.50 12.55 13.93
C ILE A 40 -10.50 12.43 12.77
N ASP A 41 -10.48 11.31 12.05
CA ASP A 41 -9.58 11.12 10.90
C ASP A 41 -9.82 12.20 9.83
N PHE A 42 -11.08 12.51 9.51
CA PHE A 42 -11.41 13.58 8.56
C PHE A 42 -10.91 14.97 9.01
N TYR A 43 -11.01 15.29 10.30
CA TYR A 43 -10.50 16.56 10.79
C TYR A 43 -8.97 16.59 10.82
N MET A 44 -8.35 15.46 11.17
CA MET A 44 -6.92 15.29 11.20
C MET A 44 -6.31 15.39 9.81
N GLU A 45 -6.90 14.71 8.81
CA GLU A 45 -6.58 14.87 7.39
C GLU A 45 -6.54 16.34 6.98
N ARG A 46 -7.56 17.13 7.35
CA ARG A 46 -7.60 18.57 7.03
C ARG A 46 -6.51 19.38 7.72
N VAL A 47 -6.09 18.99 8.92
CA VAL A 47 -4.99 19.63 9.64
C VAL A 47 -3.66 19.30 8.97
N ILE A 48 -3.41 18.01 8.72
CA ILE A 48 -2.20 17.53 8.05
C ILE A 48 -2.07 18.13 6.65
N TYR A 49 -3.14 18.13 5.86
CA TYR A 49 -3.14 18.74 4.53
C TYR A 49 -2.71 20.22 4.57
N ALA A 50 -3.25 20.99 5.51
CA ALA A 50 -2.90 22.40 5.66
C ALA A 50 -1.48 22.58 6.22
N ALA A 51 -1.01 21.67 7.06
CA ALA A 51 0.31 21.74 7.68
C ALA A 51 1.45 21.41 6.71
N LEU A 52 1.29 20.36 5.90
CA LEU A 52 2.35 19.82 5.06
C LEU A 52 2.52 20.58 3.73
N ARG A 53 1.46 21.25 3.25
CA ARG A 53 1.46 21.94 1.95
C ARG A 53 2.32 23.21 1.89
N PHE A 54 2.57 23.85 3.03
CA PHE A 54 3.30 25.12 3.09
C PHE A 54 4.66 24.93 3.74
N ASP A 55 5.63 25.74 3.32
CA ASP A 55 6.97 25.76 3.89
C ASP A 55 6.96 26.11 5.39
N GLY A 56 8.02 25.66 6.08
CA GLY A 56 8.24 25.90 7.50
C GLY A 56 7.76 24.73 8.37
N ASN A 57 8.17 24.75 9.64
CA ASN A 57 7.95 23.66 10.61
C ASN A 57 8.54 22.31 10.18
N GLU A 58 9.58 22.28 9.34
CA GLU A 58 10.17 21.05 8.80
C GLU A 58 10.51 20.03 9.89
N ALA A 59 11.14 20.47 10.98
CA ALA A 59 11.44 19.59 12.12
C ALA A 59 10.17 18.91 12.69
N LYS A 60 9.05 19.63 12.76
CA LYS A 60 7.78 19.09 13.26
C LYS A 60 7.08 18.20 12.22
N LYS A 61 7.26 18.45 10.92
CA LYS A 61 6.79 17.56 9.85
C LYS A 61 7.51 16.22 9.88
N ILE A 62 8.84 16.24 10.13
CA ILE A 62 9.62 15.02 10.34
C ILE A 62 9.19 14.31 11.62
N GLU A 63 9.00 15.02 12.74
CA GLU A 63 8.48 14.42 13.98
C GLU A 63 7.10 13.76 13.79
N TRP A 64 6.25 14.34 12.93
CA TRP A 64 4.97 13.75 12.54
C TRP A 64 5.16 12.43 11.78
N LEU A 65 6.07 12.38 10.79
CA LEU A 65 6.42 11.15 10.08
C LEU A 65 6.99 10.10 11.04
N ASP A 66 7.98 10.47 11.86
CA ASP A 66 8.59 9.57 12.84
C ASP A 66 7.55 8.98 13.80
N THR A 67 6.57 9.79 14.20
CA THR A 67 5.48 9.34 15.06
C THR A 67 4.57 8.32 14.34
N ILE A 68 4.25 8.53 13.06
CA ILE A 68 3.51 7.53 12.28
C ILE A 68 4.28 6.20 12.28
N PHE A 69 5.58 6.24 12.01
CA PHE A 69 6.40 5.04 11.95
C PHE A 69 6.64 4.38 13.31
N SER A 70 6.71 5.13 14.40
CA SER A 70 6.70 4.58 15.77
C SER A 70 5.44 3.76 16.01
N VAL A 71 4.27 4.30 15.64
CA VAL A 71 2.99 3.60 15.78
C VAL A 71 2.94 2.34 14.91
N ILE A 72 3.41 2.42 13.65
CA ILE A 72 3.53 1.27 12.75
C ILE A 72 4.43 0.18 13.39
N ASP A 73 5.59 0.56 13.91
CA ASP A 73 6.55 -0.37 14.49
C ASP A 73 6.02 -1.02 15.77
N GLU A 74 5.38 -0.24 16.65
CA GLU A 74 4.76 -0.71 17.90
C GLU A 74 3.62 -1.69 17.65
N HIS A 75 2.88 -1.51 16.55
CA HIS A 75 1.75 -2.36 16.18
C HIS A 75 2.12 -3.44 15.14
N TYR A 76 3.40 -3.76 14.98
CA TYR A 76 3.90 -4.80 14.08
C TYR A 76 3.42 -4.62 12.62
N GLY A 77 3.29 -3.37 12.17
CA GLY A 77 2.84 -3.01 10.83
C GLY A 77 1.31 -2.91 10.68
N TYR A 78 0.52 -3.17 11.72
CA TYR A 78 -0.93 -3.03 11.67
C TYR A 78 -1.38 -1.62 12.06
N VAL A 79 -2.07 -0.95 11.14
CA VAL A 79 -2.71 0.35 11.36
C VAL A 79 -4.10 0.33 10.74
N PHE A 80 -5.11 0.59 11.55
CA PHE A 80 -6.52 0.61 11.11
C PHE A 80 -7.16 1.99 11.21
N GLU A 81 -6.41 2.98 11.69
CA GLU A 81 -6.91 4.30 12.05
C GLU A 81 -6.10 5.40 11.37
N PHE A 82 -6.70 6.57 11.26
CA PHE A 82 -6.10 7.74 10.60
C PHE A 82 -5.71 7.51 9.13
N GLU A 83 -6.45 6.65 8.43
CA GLU A 83 -6.19 6.27 7.03
C GLU A 83 -6.08 7.51 6.13
N LYS A 84 -6.97 8.49 6.28
CA LYS A 84 -6.95 9.70 5.44
C LYS A 84 -5.78 10.62 5.77
N ALA A 85 -5.47 10.79 7.05
CA ALA A 85 -4.32 11.58 7.48
C ALA A 85 -2.99 10.97 7.00
N ILE A 86 -2.86 9.64 7.06
CA ILE A 86 -1.69 8.92 6.54
C ILE A 86 -1.63 9.06 5.02
N ALA A 87 -2.71 8.78 4.29
CA ALA A 87 -2.74 8.92 2.83
C ALA A 87 -2.37 10.35 2.38
N THR A 88 -2.87 11.37 3.07
CA THR A 88 -2.49 12.77 2.83
C THR A 88 -1.01 13.03 3.07
N THR A 89 -0.44 12.44 4.11
CA THR A 89 0.99 12.55 4.41
C THR A 89 1.83 11.93 3.29
N VAL A 90 1.47 10.73 2.84
CA VAL A 90 2.18 10.04 1.75
C VAL A 90 2.09 10.82 0.44
N ALA A 91 0.94 11.41 0.12
CA ALA A 91 0.75 12.20 -1.09
C ALA A 91 1.55 13.52 -1.09
N LEU A 92 1.72 14.17 0.08
CA LEU A 92 2.41 15.45 0.19
C LEU A 92 3.92 15.31 0.47
N MET A 93 4.35 14.18 1.05
CA MET A 93 5.75 13.91 1.41
C MET A 93 6.18 12.49 0.98
N PRO A 94 6.04 12.11 -0.31
CA PRO A 94 6.27 10.73 -0.75
C PRO A 94 7.70 10.27 -0.52
N GLU A 95 8.70 11.10 -0.84
CA GLU A 95 10.11 10.74 -0.69
C GLU A 95 10.49 10.53 0.78
N SER A 96 10.14 11.45 1.67
CA SER A 96 10.41 11.31 3.11
C SER A 96 9.73 10.07 3.69
N PHE A 97 8.47 9.82 3.30
CA PHE A 97 7.74 8.64 3.72
C PHE A 97 8.41 7.34 3.25
N LEU A 98 8.85 7.27 1.99
CA LEU A 98 9.59 6.14 1.45
C LEU A 98 10.93 5.97 2.16
N ASN A 99 11.66 7.05 2.45
CA ASN A 99 12.92 6.95 3.18
C ASN A 99 12.73 6.33 4.57
N CYS A 100 11.68 6.72 5.30
CA CYS A 100 11.36 6.07 6.57
C CYS A 100 11.10 4.57 6.42
N ILE A 101 10.56 4.07 5.30
CA ILE A 101 10.32 2.63 5.14
C ILE A 101 11.63 1.82 5.05
N PHE A 102 12.65 2.38 4.40
CA PHE A 102 13.86 1.64 4.04
C PHE A 102 15.11 2.04 4.86
N GLU A 103 15.15 3.23 5.45
CA GLU A 103 16.23 3.71 6.32
C GLU A 103 15.90 3.38 7.79
N CYS A 104 15.92 2.10 8.11
CA CYS A 104 15.61 1.60 9.45
C CYS A 104 16.38 0.32 9.75
N THR A 105 16.20 -0.23 10.95
CA THR A 105 16.77 -1.55 11.28
C THR A 105 16.05 -2.65 10.50
N GLU A 106 16.69 -3.81 10.30
CA GLU A 106 16.07 -4.95 9.60
C GLU A 106 14.72 -5.37 10.22
N GLU A 107 14.61 -5.34 11.55
CA GLU A 107 13.39 -5.68 12.27
C GLU A 107 12.25 -4.69 11.97
N GLN A 108 12.55 -3.38 11.96
CA GLN A 108 11.59 -2.35 11.59
C GLN A 108 11.19 -2.47 10.12
N GLN A 109 12.16 -2.76 9.25
CA GLN A 109 11.94 -2.87 7.81
C GLN A 109 10.87 -3.91 7.48
N GLN A 110 10.92 -5.08 8.14
CA GLN A 110 9.90 -6.12 7.95
C GLN A 110 8.49 -5.63 8.32
N ARG A 111 8.35 -4.91 9.44
CA ARG A 111 7.06 -4.36 9.92
C ARG A 111 6.54 -3.27 8.97
N ARG A 112 7.42 -2.39 8.50
CA ARG A 112 7.08 -1.28 7.58
C ARG A 112 6.73 -1.77 6.18
N GLN A 113 7.45 -2.78 5.66
CA GLN A 113 7.08 -3.44 4.40
C GLN A 113 5.75 -4.21 4.54
N PHE A 114 5.53 -4.87 5.68
CA PHE A 114 4.23 -5.48 5.98
C PHE A 114 3.11 -4.44 5.97
N PHE A 115 3.33 -3.25 6.55
CA PHE A 115 2.36 -2.16 6.55
C PHE A 115 1.94 -1.75 5.12
N ILE A 116 2.90 -1.57 4.23
CA ILE A 116 2.64 -1.20 2.83
C ILE A 116 1.87 -2.29 2.08
N ARG A 117 2.19 -3.56 2.36
CA ARG A 117 1.60 -4.72 1.67
C ARG A 117 0.21 -5.10 2.21
N ARG A 118 0.04 -5.11 3.53
CA ARG A 118 -1.10 -5.69 4.27
C ARG A 118 -1.40 -4.99 5.60
N GLY A 119 -1.01 -3.73 5.77
CA GLY A 119 -1.07 -3.03 7.06
C GLY A 119 -2.44 -2.71 7.64
N GLY A 120 -3.54 -3.20 7.07
CA GLY A 120 -4.89 -3.02 7.62
C GLY A 120 -5.65 -1.80 7.10
N LEU A 121 -5.01 -0.90 6.35
CA LEU A 121 -5.70 0.18 5.65
C LEU A 121 -6.60 -0.35 4.52
N ARG A 122 -7.72 0.36 4.25
CA ARG A 122 -8.66 -0.05 3.20
C ARG A 122 -8.08 0.18 1.80
N ARG A 123 -7.36 1.28 1.61
CA ARG A 123 -6.55 1.55 0.41
C ARG A 123 -5.07 1.35 0.71
N SER A 124 -4.30 1.05 -0.32
CA SER A 124 -2.85 1.02 -0.19
C SER A 124 -2.32 2.40 0.26
N PRO A 125 -1.33 2.46 1.17
CA PRO A 125 -0.65 3.71 1.51
C PRO A 125 -0.07 4.43 0.30
N LEU A 126 0.36 3.69 -0.73
CA LEU A 126 0.98 4.22 -1.94
C LEU A 126 -0.02 4.52 -3.06
N ALA A 127 -1.33 4.35 -2.82
CA ALA A 127 -2.35 4.44 -3.88
C ALA A 127 -2.42 5.81 -4.57
N ASP A 128 -2.10 6.88 -3.85
CA ASP A 128 -2.18 8.26 -4.33
C ASP A 128 -0.79 8.84 -4.71
N VAL A 129 0.27 8.02 -4.66
CA VAL A 129 1.61 8.40 -5.15
C VAL A 129 1.69 8.13 -6.64
N SER A 130 2.11 9.12 -7.43
CA SER A 130 2.29 8.94 -8.87
C SER A 130 3.36 7.87 -9.16
N THR A 131 3.09 6.99 -10.12
CA THR A 131 4.02 5.93 -10.54
C THR A 131 5.39 6.46 -10.95
N SER A 132 5.43 7.60 -11.63
CA SER A 132 6.68 8.26 -12.04
C SER A 132 7.55 8.65 -10.84
N ALA A 133 6.96 9.15 -9.75
CA ALA A 133 7.67 9.46 -8.51
C ALA A 133 8.20 8.19 -7.82
N LEU A 134 7.42 7.10 -7.80
CA LEU A 134 7.88 5.81 -7.27
C LEU A 134 9.07 5.26 -8.07
N ILE A 135 8.99 5.30 -9.40
CA ILE A 135 10.08 4.87 -10.31
C ILE A 135 11.33 5.73 -10.11
N ALA A 136 11.17 7.06 -10.03
CA ALA A 136 12.28 7.98 -9.82
C ALA A 136 12.99 7.69 -8.49
N TRP A 137 12.22 7.48 -7.42
CA TRP A 137 12.76 7.13 -6.11
C TRP A 137 13.51 5.79 -6.12
N CYS A 138 12.93 4.74 -6.74
CA CYS A 138 13.60 3.44 -6.86
C CYS A 138 14.92 3.53 -7.63
N ARG A 139 14.97 4.33 -8.71
CA ARG A 139 16.20 4.57 -9.47
C ARG A 139 17.26 5.31 -8.66
N ALA A 140 16.85 6.33 -7.89
CA ALA A 140 17.75 7.10 -7.05
C ALA A 140 18.41 6.26 -5.95
N ARG A 141 17.71 5.25 -5.43
CA ARG A 141 18.25 4.30 -4.43
C ARG A 141 19.36 3.40 -4.95
N ASN A 142 19.36 3.11 -6.26
CA ASN A 142 20.30 2.19 -6.90
C ASN A 142 20.38 0.80 -6.21
N ASP A 143 19.25 0.34 -5.65
CA ASP A 143 19.11 -0.95 -4.99
C ASP A 143 17.94 -1.72 -5.62
N PRO A 144 18.18 -2.85 -6.30
CA PRO A 144 17.12 -3.67 -6.91
C PRO A 144 16.05 -4.15 -5.91
N SER A 145 16.41 -4.36 -4.63
CA SER A 145 15.51 -4.92 -3.63
C SER A 145 14.30 -4.03 -3.33
N VAL A 146 14.45 -2.71 -3.49
CA VAL A 146 13.38 -1.74 -3.21
C VAL A 146 12.23 -1.84 -4.21
N TRP A 147 12.48 -2.31 -5.44
CA TRP A 147 11.46 -2.45 -6.48
C TRP A 147 10.39 -3.45 -6.09
N ALA A 148 10.79 -4.60 -5.54
CA ALA A 148 9.88 -5.64 -5.05
C ALA A 148 9.01 -5.12 -3.89
N ALA A 149 9.63 -4.43 -2.93
CA ALA A 149 8.93 -3.85 -1.79
C ALA A 149 7.90 -2.78 -2.20
N ILE A 150 8.24 -1.91 -3.17
CA ILE A 150 7.28 -0.92 -3.71
C ILE A 150 6.16 -1.61 -4.50
N ALA A 151 6.48 -2.64 -5.29
CA ALA A 151 5.51 -3.42 -6.04
C ALA A 151 4.48 -4.13 -5.15
N ALA A 152 4.88 -4.53 -3.94
CA ALA A 152 3.97 -5.08 -2.94
C ALA A 152 2.90 -4.06 -2.48
N GLY A 153 3.23 -2.77 -2.55
CA GLY A 153 2.37 -1.65 -2.15
C GLY A 153 1.50 -1.05 -3.23
N VAL A 154 1.89 -1.07 -4.51
CA VAL A 154 1.11 -0.36 -5.54
C VAL A 154 -0.30 -0.92 -5.76
N THR A 155 -1.19 -0.15 -6.36
CA THR A 155 -2.48 -0.67 -6.81
C THR A 155 -2.26 -1.68 -7.93
N LEU A 156 -2.57 -2.96 -7.69
CA LEU A 156 -2.29 -4.04 -8.65
C LEU A 156 -3.47 -4.38 -9.55
N TRP A 157 -4.68 -4.31 -9.00
CA TRP A 157 -5.88 -4.79 -9.66
C TRP A 157 -6.71 -3.62 -10.19
N SER A 158 -7.15 -3.73 -11.43
CA SER A 158 -8.18 -2.88 -12.02
C SER A 158 -9.40 -3.72 -12.39
N LYS A 159 -10.60 -3.14 -12.29
CA LYS A 159 -11.83 -3.75 -12.77
C LYS A 159 -12.28 -2.99 -14.00
N ASN A 160 -12.33 -3.65 -15.14
CA ASN A 160 -12.92 -3.04 -16.33
C ASN A 160 -14.45 -3.03 -16.19
N GLY A 161 -15.06 -1.83 -16.16
CA GLY A 161 -16.46 -1.62 -15.83
C GLY A 161 -17.47 -2.28 -16.78
N GLU A 162 -17.06 -2.57 -18.02
CA GLU A 162 -17.96 -3.13 -19.04
C GLU A 162 -18.04 -4.67 -19.01
N GLN A 163 -16.96 -5.35 -18.63
CA GLN A 163 -16.87 -6.81 -18.74
C GLN A 163 -16.65 -7.51 -17.38
N ASN A 164 -16.52 -6.75 -16.29
CA ASN A 164 -16.16 -7.24 -14.95
C ASN A 164 -14.91 -8.14 -14.95
N VAL A 165 -14.04 -7.97 -15.95
CA VAL A 165 -12.78 -8.71 -16.07
C VAL A 165 -11.75 -8.04 -15.17
N LEU A 166 -11.12 -8.86 -14.34
CA LEU A 166 -10.01 -8.44 -13.50
C LEU A 166 -8.74 -8.34 -14.36
N THR A 167 -8.13 -7.16 -14.39
CA THR A 167 -6.88 -6.91 -15.13
C THR A 167 -5.83 -6.31 -14.21
N LEU A 168 -4.59 -6.31 -14.67
CA LEU A 168 -3.52 -5.54 -14.02
C LEU A 168 -3.76 -4.05 -14.21
N HIS A 169 -3.47 -3.28 -13.18
CA HIS A 169 -3.50 -1.82 -13.24
C HIS A 169 -2.29 -1.29 -14.03
N GLU A 170 -2.49 -0.27 -14.85
CA GLU A 170 -1.45 0.30 -15.74
C GLU A 170 -0.20 0.73 -14.96
N ALA A 171 -0.37 1.45 -13.84
CA ALA A 171 0.71 1.81 -12.91
C ALA A 171 1.59 0.61 -12.47
N ALA A 172 1.00 -0.57 -12.27
CA ALA A 172 1.76 -1.76 -11.85
C ALA A 172 2.60 -2.31 -13.01
N ILE A 173 2.08 -2.23 -14.25
CA ILE A 173 2.81 -2.61 -15.47
C ILE A 173 3.96 -1.64 -15.72
N GLU A 174 3.72 -0.33 -15.60
CA GLU A 174 4.75 0.71 -15.76
C GLU A 174 5.90 0.53 -14.74
N LEU A 175 5.57 0.22 -13.47
CA LEU A 175 6.57 -0.08 -12.44
C LEU A 175 7.39 -1.33 -12.79
N LEU A 176 6.73 -2.39 -13.25
CA LEU A 176 7.37 -3.64 -13.67
C LEU A 176 8.32 -3.42 -14.85
N GLU A 177 7.89 -2.64 -15.84
CA GLU A 177 8.68 -2.30 -17.01
C GLU A 177 9.89 -1.41 -16.67
N ALA A 178 9.79 -0.56 -15.65
CA ALA A 178 10.89 0.28 -15.23
C ALA A 178 11.93 -0.47 -14.37
N SER A 179 11.58 -1.64 -13.83
CA SER A 179 12.43 -2.40 -12.92
C SER A 179 13.61 -3.08 -13.64
N PRO A 180 14.82 -3.04 -13.06
CA PRO A 180 15.96 -3.81 -13.57
C PRO A 180 15.79 -5.32 -13.35
N GLU A 181 14.94 -5.74 -12.40
CA GLU A 181 14.71 -7.14 -12.05
C GLU A 181 13.21 -7.50 -12.08
N PRO A 182 12.64 -7.72 -13.28
CA PRO A 182 11.21 -8.02 -13.42
C PRO A 182 10.72 -9.22 -12.63
N LEU A 183 11.59 -10.22 -12.40
CA LEU A 183 11.24 -11.41 -11.65
C LEU A 183 10.85 -11.09 -10.20
N ALA A 184 11.65 -10.28 -9.50
CA ALA A 184 11.39 -9.92 -8.10
C ALA A 184 10.09 -9.11 -7.94
N VAL A 185 9.79 -8.23 -8.90
CA VAL A 185 8.53 -7.49 -8.95
C VAL A 185 7.34 -8.44 -9.20
N LEU A 186 7.48 -9.38 -10.14
CA LEU A 186 6.42 -10.35 -10.43
C LEU A 186 6.17 -11.33 -9.28
N GLU A 187 7.21 -11.73 -8.55
CA GLU A 187 7.04 -12.53 -7.32
C GLU A 187 6.24 -11.75 -6.27
N SER A 188 6.48 -10.45 -6.13
CA SER A 188 5.69 -9.56 -5.26
C SER A 188 4.23 -9.45 -5.71
N PHE A 189 3.96 -9.46 -7.02
CA PHE A 189 2.59 -9.51 -7.55
C PHE A 189 1.93 -10.87 -7.28
N ALA A 190 2.67 -11.97 -7.40
CA ALA A 190 2.17 -13.32 -7.17
C ALA A 190 1.68 -13.51 -5.73
N GLU A 191 2.39 -12.98 -4.73
CA GLU A 191 1.96 -13.02 -3.33
C GLU A 191 0.58 -12.39 -3.08
N ARG A 192 0.12 -11.54 -4.01
CA ARG A 192 -1.14 -10.80 -3.91
C ARG A 192 -2.31 -11.52 -4.60
N ILE A 193 -2.10 -12.70 -5.18
CA ILE A 193 -3.23 -13.53 -5.63
C ILE A 193 -4.09 -13.99 -4.44
N THR A 194 -3.50 -14.11 -3.26
CA THR A 194 -4.21 -14.47 -2.03
C THR A 194 -4.65 -13.20 -1.28
N PRO A 195 -5.94 -12.85 -1.26
CA PRO A 195 -6.44 -11.74 -0.46
C PRO A 195 -6.32 -12.00 1.05
N SER A 196 -6.25 -10.91 1.83
CA SER A 196 -6.29 -10.98 3.31
C SER A 196 -7.70 -11.27 3.87
N SER A 197 -8.75 -11.00 3.08
CA SER A 197 -10.15 -11.26 3.43
C SER A 197 -10.91 -11.60 2.15
N TRP A 198 -11.79 -12.60 2.22
CA TRP A 198 -12.59 -13.05 1.08
C TRP A 198 -13.90 -13.66 1.55
N THR A 199 -14.79 -13.88 0.60
CA THR A 199 -16.06 -14.60 0.79
C THR A 199 -16.22 -15.57 -0.37
N GLY A 200 -16.70 -16.78 -0.10
CA GLY A 200 -16.75 -17.87 -1.08
C GLY A 200 -15.40 -18.58 -1.23
N SER A 201 -15.16 -19.17 -2.41
CA SER A 201 -13.93 -19.92 -2.71
C SER A 201 -12.73 -19.00 -2.89
N LEU A 202 -11.71 -19.18 -2.04
CA LEU A 202 -10.41 -18.53 -2.17
C LEU A 202 -9.71 -19.00 -3.43
N ALA A 203 -9.79 -20.29 -3.76
CA ALA A 203 -9.19 -20.85 -4.97
C ALA A 203 -9.70 -20.15 -6.23
N ASN A 204 -11.00 -19.87 -6.33
CA ASN A 204 -11.57 -19.14 -7.46
C ASN A 204 -11.04 -17.70 -7.56
N ILE A 205 -10.89 -17.01 -6.43
CA ILE A 205 -10.33 -15.65 -6.39
C ILE A 205 -8.85 -15.67 -6.79
N MET A 206 -8.06 -16.60 -6.24
CA MET A 206 -6.66 -16.79 -6.59
C MET A 206 -6.50 -17.11 -8.08
N GLN A 207 -7.36 -17.97 -8.64
CA GLN A 207 -7.33 -18.34 -10.05
C GLN A 207 -7.64 -17.14 -10.96
N ALA A 208 -8.62 -16.30 -10.61
CA ALA A 208 -8.92 -15.08 -11.37
C ALA A 208 -7.73 -14.10 -11.36
N ARG A 209 -7.09 -13.90 -10.20
CA ARG A 209 -5.90 -13.05 -10.05
C ARG A 209 -4.67 -13.60 -10.78
N ALA A 210 -4.44 -14.91 -10.71
CA ALA A 210 -3.36 -15.58 -11.43
C ALA A 210 -3.55 -15.49 -12.95
N ARG A 211 -4.79 -15.58 -13.45
CA ARG A 211 -5.12 -15.37 -14.88
C ARG A 211 -4.82 -13.94 -15.33
N ALA A 212 -5.08 -12.94 -14.50
CA ALA A 212 -4.75 -11.55 -14.83
C ALA A 212 -3.22 -11.37 -14.96
N ILE A 213 -2.44 -11.91 -14.03
CA ILE A 213 -0.96 -11.85 -14.10
C ILE A 213 -0.42 -12.64 -15.30
N SER A 214 -1.04 -13.79 -15.66
CA SER A 214 -0.53 -14.64 -16.73
C SER A 214 -0.61 -14.04 -18.13
N THR A 215 -1.36 -12.96 -18.31
CA THR A 215 -1.34 -12.15 -19.54
C THR A 215 0.06 -11.64 -19.88
N LEU A 216 0.89 -11.39 -18.86
CA LEU A 216 2.28 -10.94 -19.02
C LEU A 216 3.21 -11.98 -19.65
N ARG A 217 2.80 -13.26 -19.79
CA ARG A 217 3.57 -14.27 -20.55
C ARG A 217 3.72 -13.91 -22.03
N LYS A 218 2.86 -13.03 -22.54
CA LYS A 218 2.88 -12.51 -23.92
C LYS A 218 3.38 -11.06 -23.98
N HIS A 219 4.05 -10.57 -22.93
CA HIS A 219 4.58 -9.22 -22.91
C HIS A 219 5.62 -9.02 -24.03
N GLU A 220 5.69 -7.82 -24.59
CA GLU A 220 6.62 -7.48 -25.67
C GLU A 220 8.09 -7.63 -25.27
N ARG A 221 8.40 -7.33 -24.00
CA ARG A 221 9.75 -7.46 -23.43
C ARG A 221 10.04 -8.91 -23.03
N PRO A 222 11.05 -9.57 -23.65
CA PRO A 222 11.31 -11.00 -23.42
C PRO A 222 11.65 -11.36 -21.98
N ASN A 223 12.37 -10.49 -21.27
CA ASN A 223 12.72 -10.70 -19.86
C ASN A 223 11.48 -10.73 -18.94
N ILE A 224 10.50 -9.85 -19.17
CA ILE A 224 9.22 -9.85 -18.45
C ILE A 224 8.41 -11.09 -18.80
N ALA A 225 8.32 -11.42 -20.09
CA ALA A 225 7.57 -12.59 -20.56
C ALA A 225 8.11 -13.90 -19.96
N GLU A 226 9.43 -14.04 -19.88
CA GLU A 226 10.07 -15.22 -19.29
C GLU A 226 9.88 -15.28 -17.77
N ALA A 227 10.11 -14.16 -17.07
CA ALA A 227 9.86 -14.07 -15.63
C ALA A 227 8.38 -14.37 -15.29
N ALA A 228 7.44 -13.93 -16.14
CA ALA A 228 6.03 -14.22 -15.97
C ALA A 228 5.71 -15.71 -16.12
N LYS A 229 6.40 -16.47 -16.98
CA LYS A 229 6.23 -17.93 -17.07
C LYS A 229 6.62 -18.61 -15.76
N VAL A 230 7.80 -18.28 -15.23
CA VAL A 230 8.30 -18.81 -13.96
C VAL A 230 7.30 -18.58 -12.83
N VAL A 231 6.80 -17.35 -12.71
CA VAL A 231 5.85 -16.99 -11.66
C VAL A 231 4.48 -17.64 -11.88
N CYS A 232 4.03 -17.79 -13.13
CA CYS A 232 2.78 -18.47 -13.45
C CYS A 232 2.78 -19.93 -12.99
N GLU A 233 3.89 -20.65 -13.18
CA GLU A 233 4.01 -22.04 -12.72
C GLU A 233 3.85 -22.13 -11.19
N LYS A 234 4.50 -21.23 -10.44
CA LYS A 234 4.33 -21.14 -8.98
C LYS A 234 2.87 -20.86 -8.59
N MET A 235 2.23 -19.87 -9.23
CA MET A 235 0.84 -19.52 -8.92
C MET A 235 -0.15 -20.65 -9.23
N ILE A 236 0.06 -21.41 -10.30
CA ILE A 236 -0.78 -22.58 -10.62
C ILE A 236 -0.72 -23.60 -9.47
N GLN A 237 0.48 -23.93 -8.98
CA GLN A 237 0.64 -24.85 -7.85
C GLN A 237 -0.04 -24.33 -6.58
N TRP A 238 -0.03 -23.00 -6.35
CA TRP A 238 -0.71 -22.41 -5.19
C TRP A 238 -2.23 -22.49 -5.30
N VAL A 239 -2.77 -22.25 -6.50
CA VAL A 239 -4.21 -22.38 -6.78
C VAL A 239 -4.68 -23.81 -6.62
N GLU A 240 -3.98 -24.79 -7.19
CA GLU A 240 -4.39 -26.20 -7.12
C GLU A 240 -4.34 -26.73 -5.68
N ARG A 241 -3.29 -26.42 -4.91
CA ARG A 241 -3.24 -26.75 -3.47
C ARG A 241 -4.42 -26.18 -2.70
N GLN A 242 -4.86 -24.96 -3.04
CA GLN A 242 -6.00 -24.34 -2.37
C GLN A 242 -7.33 -25.00 -2.77
N LYS A 243 -7.49 -25.45 -4.02
CA LYS A 243 -8.66 -26.22 -4.44
C LYS A 243 -8.78 -27.54 -3.70
N GLU A 244 -7.67 -28.29 -3.62
CA GLU A 244 -7.63 -29.57 -2.90
C GLU A 244 -7.99 -29.38 -1.41
N ARG A 245 -7.50 -28.29 -0.81
CA ARG A 245 -7.84 -27.93 0.57
C ARG A 245 -9.33 -27.63 0.74
N GLU A 246 -9.91 -26.78 -0.11
CA GLU A 246 -11.34 -26.44 -0.05
C GLU A 246 -12.21 -27.69 -0.25
N GLN A 247 -11.89 -28.54 -1.22
CA GLN A 247 -12.61 -29.80 -1.46
C GLN A 247 -12.58 -30.74 -0.26
N ARG A 248 -11.42 -30.88 0.39
CA ARG A 248 -11.28 -31.70 1.61
C ARG A 248 -12.13 -31.14 2.75
N GLU A 249 -12.06 -29.83 2.99
CA GLU A 249 -12.84 -29.17 4.04
C GLU A 249 -14.35 -29.29 3.81
N ASP A 250 -14.80 -29.23 2.55
CA ASP A 250 -16.21 -29.42 2.19
C ASP A 250 -16.66 -30.87 2.41
N SER A 251 -15.89 -31.86 1.96
CA SER A 251 -16.19 -33.29 2.18
C SER A 251 -16.22 -33.65 3.67
N GLU A 252 -15.30 -33.11 4.49
CA GLU A 252 -15.28 -33.32 5.94
C GLU A 252 -16.50 -32.72 6.64
N ARG A 253 -17.07 -31.63 6.11
CA ARG A 253 -18.29 -31.02 6.66
C ARG A 253 -19.50 -31.85 6.31
N GLU A 254 -19.64 -32.29 5.07
CA GLU A 254 -20.75 -33.13 4.61
C GLU A 254 -20.87 -34.41 5.45
N GLN A 255 -19.75 -35.07 5.74
CA GLN A 255 -19.70 -36.28 6.58
C GLN A 255 -20.09 -36.07 8.06
N ARG A 256 -20.16 -34.84 8.55
CA ARG A 256 -20.58 -34.53 9.94
C ARG A 256 -22.08 -34.26 10.08
N PHE A 257 -22.79 -34.08 8.96
CA PHE A 257 -24.22 -33.80 8.93
C PHE A 257 -25.06 -35.02 8.51
N GLU A 258 -24.41 -36.13 8.12
CA GLU A 258 -25.00 -37.47 7.99
C GLU A 258 -24.88 -38.26 9.30
#